data_AF-A0A914Y2Z2-F1
#
_entry.id   AF-A0A914Y2Z2-F1
#
_cell.length_a   1.000
_cell.length_b   1.000
_cell.length_c   1.000
_cell.angle_alpha   90.00
_cell.angle_beta   90.00
_cell.angle_gamma   90.00
#
_symmetry.space_group_name_H-M   'P 1'
#
loop_
_entity.id
_entity.type
_entity.pdbx_description
1 polymer ?
#
loop_
_entity_poly.entity_id
_entity_poly.type
_entity_poly.pdbx_seq_one_letter_code
_entity_poly.pdbx_strand_id
1 'polypeptide(L)'
;MANMNKRFHILFFRNAQMYLLATDIICLITFLLIPFSYGQSRLISTFHSKTPISNVEIANNTIYIGAENFLYSLNAENLTLIQSVTTGPVLDSHLCNSELSSCIGSRARLSIVETNNYNKILHRLPGSLLTCGSVRQGVCELRSLDNISRVIKNSTVAVAANSQNASTISLIDNKNEKLYVAATYSYDSPYREGFPAITTRLLYNFLPINAGSLDGEAAVHIRAEYRSRFRVNYIHAFRDEHYVYWATVQNKYVVSTAYSKKVTKLIRVCQDDDK
;
A
#
# COMPACT_ATOMS: atom_id res chain seq x y z
N MET A 1 -4.86 26.10 -4.06
CA MET A 1 -5.12 24.71 -4.49
C MET A 1 -5.78 23.98 -3.35
N ALA A 2 -6.98 23.45 -3.56
CA ALA A 2 -7.83 22.90 -2.52
C ALA A 2 -7.17 21.67 -1.86
N ASN A 3 -6.94 21.77 -0.55
CA ASN A 3 -6.48 20.67 0.29
C ASN A 3 -7.67 19.71 0.49
N MET A 4 -7.80 18.70 -0.36
CA MET A 4 -8.76 17.61 -0.19
C MET A 4 -8.29 16.76 0.99
N ASN A 5 -8.73 17.13 2.18
CA ASN A 5 -8.77 16.24 3.34
C ASN A 5 -9.55 14.99 2.92
N LYS A 6 -8.82 13.91 2.60
CA LYS A 6 -9.43 12.59 2.37
C LYS A 6 -9.97 12.10 3.71
N ARG A 7 -11.23 12.44 4.00
CA ARG A 7 -12.00 11.86 5.10
C ARG A 7 -12.37 10.44 4.71
N PHE A 8 -11.68 9.46 5.28
CA PHE A 8 -12.12 8.07 5.20
C PHE A 8 -13.08 7.81 6.36
N HIS A 9 -14.32 7.52 6.00
CA HIS A 9 -15.35 7.04 6.92
C HIS A 9 -15.43 5.53 6.74
N ILE A 10 -14.96 4.75 7.73
CA ILE A 10 -15.23 3.31 7.76
C ILE A 10 -16.64 3.15 8.32
N LEU A 11 -17.60 2.90 7.44
CA LEU A 11 -19.00 2.67 7.78
C LEU A 11 -19.30 1.17 7.67
N PHE A 12 -19.67 0.54 8.77
CA PHE A 12 -20.21 -0.82 8.76
C PHE A 12 -21.73 -0.77 8.54
N PHE A 13 -22.20 -1.37 7.45
CA PHE A 13 -23.63 -1.62 7.24
C PHE A 13 -23.94 -3.06 7.66
N ARG A 14 -24.94 -3.24 8.53
CA ARG A 14 -25.53 -4.55 8.81
C ARG A 14 -26.90 -4.59 8.13
N ASN A 15 -27.07 -5.53 7.21
CA ASN A 15 -28.27 -5.83 6.39
C ASN A 15 -28.57 -4.88 5.22
N ALA A 16 -28.09 -5.26 4.03
CA ALA A 16 -28.74 -4.91 2.77
C ALA A 16 -28.88 -6.21 1.95
N GLN A 17 -29.96 -6.97 2.19
CA GLN A 17 -30.39 -8.02 1.26
C GLN A 17 -31.20 -7.36 0.15
N MET A 18 -30.69 -7.41 -1.08
CA MET A 18 -31.39 -6.95 -2.27
C MET A 18 -31.92 -8.19 -3.02
N TYR A 19 -33.21 -8.49 -2.88
CA TYR A 19 -33.86 -9.54 -3.66
C TYR A 19 -34.32 -8.94 -5.01
N LEU A 20 -33.82 -9.51 -6.12
CA LEU A 20 -34.38 -9.29 -7.46
C LEU A 20 -35.55 -10.26 -7.64
N LEU A 21 -36.77 -9.76 -7.85
CA LEU A 21 -37.85 -10.57 -8.39
C LEU A 21 -38.63 -9.82 -9.47
N ALA A 22 -39.12 -10.65 -10.40
CA ALA A 22 -39.55 -10.35 -11.74
C ALA A 22 -40.79 -9.45 -11.84
N THR A 23 -40.89 -8.84 -13.02
CA THR A 23 -41.87 -7.86 -13.47
C THR A 23 -43.29 -8.43 -13.58
N ASP A 24 -44.20 -7.97 -12.72
CA ASP A 24 -45.66 -8.03 -12.96
C ASP A 24 -46.36 -6.80 -12.37
N ILE A 25 -47.34 -6.26 -13.12
CA ILE A 25 -47.99 -4.95 -12.87
C ILE A 25 -48.77 -4.91 -11.54
N ILE A 26 -49.15 -6.07 -10.99
CA ILE A 26 -49.81 -6.19 -9.67
C ILE A 26 -48.83 -5.85 -8.53
N CYS A 27 -47.52 -6.04 -8.74
CA CYS A 27 -46.48 -5.82 -7.73
C CYS A 27 -46.24 -4.32 -7.43
N LEU A 28 -46.58 -3.43 -8.38
CA LEU A 28 -46.40 -1.98 -8.28
C LEU A 28 -47.32 -1.32 -7.24
N ILE A 29 -48.54 -1.82 -7.06
CA ILE A 29 -49.50 -1.28 -6.10
C ILE A 29 -49.18 -1.75 -4.68
N THR A 30 -48.70 -2.99 -4.53
CA THR A 30 -48.17 -3.46 -3.24
C THR A 30 -46.90 -2.74 -2.80
N PHE A 31 -46.09 -2.22 -3.74
CA PHE A 31 -44.88 -1.46 -3.45
C PHE A 31 -45.14 -0.08 -2.82
N LEU A 32 -46.30 0.52 -3.09
CA LEU A 32 -46.70 1.83 -2.54
C LEU A 32 -47.20 1.76 -1.08
N LEU A 33 -47.52 0.55 -0.59
CA LEU A 33 -47.99 0.32 0.79
C LEU A 33 -46.92 -0.31 1.70
N ILE A 34 -45.77 -0.72 1.15
CA ILE A 34 -44.63 -1.11 1.97
C ILE A 34 -44.00 0.19 2.47
N PRO A 35 -44.02 0.49 3.78
CA PRO A 35 -43.23 1.59 4.29
C PRO A 35 -41.78 1.29 3.93
N PHE A 36 -41.23 2.06 2.98
CA PHE A 36 -39.78 2.16 2.79
C PHE A 36 -39.25 2.66 4.14
N SER A 37 -38.87 1.72 4.98
CA SER A 37 -38.07 1.98 6.15
C SER A 37 -36.73 2.42 5.60
N TYR A 38 -36.60 3.72 5.36
CA TYR A 38 -35.32 4.39 5.22
C TYR A 38 -34.59 4.09 6.53
N GLY A 39 -33.82 3.01 6.55
CA GLY A 39 -32.96 2.68 7.67
C GLY A 39 -32.01 3.85 7.84
N GLN A 40 -32.24 4.66 8.87
CA GLN A 40 -31.28 5.68 9.27
C GLN A 40 -29.97 4.94 9.55
N SER A 41 -28.92 5.26 8.78
CA SER A 41 -27.59 4.74 9.09
C SER A 41 -27.16 5.33 10.43
N ARG A 42 -27.28 4.54 11.50
CA ARG A 42 -26.84 4.96 12.82
C ARG A 42 -25.32 4.82 12.87
N LEU A 43 -24.62 5.93 13.09
CA LEU A 43 -23.19 5.90 13.38
C LEU A 43 -22.97 5.13 14.70
N ILE A 44 -22.28 4.00 14.63
CA ILE A 44 -22.03 3.12 15.79
C ILE A 44 -20.78 3.60 16.55
N SER A 45 -19.71 3.90 15.84
CA SER A 45 -18.46 4.44 16.39
C SER A 45 -17.64 5.11 15.30
N THR A 46 -16.73 6.01 15.69
CA THR A 46 -15.78 6.67 14.79
C THR A 46 -14.42 6.80 15.46
N PHE A 47 -13.37 6.56 14.69
CA PHE A 47 -12.01 6.93 15.05
C PHE A 47 -11.51 8.08 14.17
N HIS A 48 -10.82 9.04 14.78
CA HIS A 48 -10.18 10.15 14.09
C HIS A 48 -8.67 10.06 14.27
N SER A 49 -7.95 9.78 13.18
CA SER A 49 -6.49 9.84 13.16
C SER A 49 -6.02 11.30 13.21
N LYS A 50 -4.80 11.53 13.74
CA LYS A 50 -4.19 12.87 13.77
C LYS A 50 -3.80 13.37 12.38
N THR A 51 -3.56 12.44 11.46
CA THR A 51 -3.04 12.66 10.11
C THR A 51 -3.75 11.76 9.10
N PRO A 52 -3.64 12.01 7.78
CA PRO A 52 -4.27 11.19 6.76
C PRO A 52 -3.91 9.71 6.85
N ILE A 53 -4.93 8.86 6.75
CA ILE A 53 -4.79 7.40 6.71
C ILE A 53 -4.33 6.97 5.31
N SER A 54 -3.33 6.09 5.26
CA SER A 54 -2.80 5.52 4.02
C SER A 54 -3.27 4.09 3.79
N ASN A 55 -3.15 3.22 4.81
CA ASN A 55 -3.55 1.82 4.73
C ASN A 55 -4.29 1.38 5.99
N VAL A 56 -5.18 0.40 5.83
CA VAL A 56 -5.96 -0.22 6.90
C VAL A 56 -5.93 -1.72 6.72
N GLU A 57 -5.67 -2.44 7.80
CA GLU A 57 -5.61 -3.90 7.85
C GLU A 57 -6.47 -4.39 9.01
N ILE A 58 -7.38 -5.34 8.75
CA ILE A 58 -8.28 -5.88 9.77
C ILE A 58 -7.94 -7.35 9.98
N ALA A 59 -7.57 -7.70 11.21
CA ALA A 59 -7.23 -9.07 11.57
C ALA A 59 -7.49 -9.33 13.06
N ASN A 60 -8.01 -10.51 13.38
CA ASN A 60 -8.17 -11.00 14.76
C ASN A 60 -8.80 -9.97 15.71
N ASN A 61 -9.96 -9.43 15.32
CA ASN A 61 -10.70 -8.41 16.08
C ASN A 61 -9.93 -7.09 16.35
N THR A 62 -8.87 -6.84 15.59
CA THR A 62 -8.05 -5.63 15.67
C THR A 62 -7.99 -4.97 14.30
N ILE A 63 -8.08 -3.64 14.28
CA ILE A 63 -7.88 -2.82 13.09
C ILE A 63 -6.54 -2.10 13.24
N TYR A 64 -5.59 -2.43 12.36
CA TYR A 64 -4.33 -1.70 12.25
C TYR A 64 -4.48 -0.60 11.21
N ILE A 65 -3.99 0.59 11.53
CA ILE A 65 -4.10 1.76 10.66
C ILE A 65 -2.72 2.38 10.49
N GLY A 66 -2.24 2.40 9.25
CA GLY A 66 -1.04 3.10 8.84
C GLY A 66 -1.42 4.48 8.32
N ALA A 67 -0.91 5.53 8.97
CA ALA A 67 -1.15 6.92 8.61
C ALA A 67 0.17 7.63 8.32
N GLU A 68 0.10 8.90 7.94
CA GLU A 68 1.28 9.78 7.90
C GLU A 68 1.82 9.98 9.33
N ASN A 69 3.08 9.65 9.58
CA ASN A 69 3.77 9.80 10.86
C ASN A 69 3.19 8.98 12.03
N PHE A 70 2.18 8.14 11.80
CA PHE A 70 1.54 7.36 12.85
C PHE A 70 1.18 5.95 12.42
N LEU A 71 1.19 5.04 13.39
CA LEU A 71 0.64 3.70 13.32
C LEU A 71 -0.31 3.52 14.51
N TYR A 72 -1.52 3.02 14.25
CA TYR A 72 -2.53 2.78 15.27
C TYR A 72 -2.97 1.32 15.29
N SER A 73 -3.44 0.86 16.44
CA SER A 73 -4.27 -0.34 16.56
C SER A 73 -5.55 0.01 17.31
N LEU A 74 -6.68 -0.42 16.78
CA LEU A 74 -8.02 -0.21 17.35
C LEU A 74 -8.70 -1.55 17.60
N ASN A 75 -9.62 -1.58 18.56
CA ASN A 75 -10.55 -2.69 18.69
C ASN A 75 -11.56 -2.66 17.53
N ALA A 76 -11.77 -3.79 16.86
CA ALA A 76 -12.62 -3.83 15.67
C ALA A 76 -14.13 -3.71 15.94
N GLU A 77 -14.58 -4.02 17.16
CA GLU A 77 -16.00 -3.98 17.52
C GLU A 77 -16.49 -2.55 17.77
N ASN A 78 -15.65 -1.71 18.38
CA ASN A 78 -16.04 -0.39 18.87
C ASN A 78 -15.09 0.74 18.45
N LEU A 79 -14.06 0.46 17.67
CA LEU A 79 -13.04 1.42 17.19
C LEU A 79 -12.28 2.15 18.32
N THR A 80 -12.26 1.61 19.53
CA THR A 80 -11.48 2.21 20.62
C THR A 80 -9.99 2.05 20.35
N LEU A 81 -9.23 3.09 20.64
CA LEU A 81 -7.78 3.10 20.48
C LEU A 81 -7.13 2.15 21.49
N ILE A 82 -6.38 1.16 20.98
CA ILE A 82 -5.58 0.25 21.81
C ILE A 82 -4.15 0.81 21.92
N GLN A 83 -3.50 1.12 20.79
CA GLN A 83 -2.14 1.67 20.76
C GLN A 83 -1.98 2.73 19.67
N SER A 84 -1.14 3.72 19.94
CA SER A 84 -0.73 4.77 18.99
C SER A 84 0.80 4.92 19.04
N VAL A 85 1.44 4.85 17.88
CA VAL A 85 2.90 4.95 17.75
C VAL A 85 3.24 6.03 16.74
N THR A 86 4.15 6.92 17.10
CA THR A 86 4.73 7.90 16.19
C THR A 86 5.79 7.23 15.33
N THR A 87 5.66 7.33 14.01
CA THR A 87 6.59 6.79 13.00
C THR A 87 7.34 7.88 12.25
N GLY A 88 7.03 9.16 12.51
CA GLY A 88 7.72 10.32 11.97
C GLY A 88 7.18 11.66 12.51
N PRO A 89 7.61 12.80 11.94
CA PRO A 89 8.66 12.90 10.93
C PRO A 89 10.00 12.38 11.46
N VAL A 90 10.90 11.99 10.55
CA VAL A 90 12.26 11.56 10.90
C VAL A 90 13.26 12.32 10.04
N LEU A 91 14.49 12.47 10.53
CA LEU A 91 15.58 12.94 9.68
C LEU A 91 15.81 11.93 8.55
N ASP A 92 15.70 12.41 7.31
CA ASP A 92 15.86 11.61 6.11
C ASP A 92 16.28 12.47 4.91
N SER A 93 16.80 11.82 3.87
CA SER A 93 17.02 12.41 2.56
C SER A 93 16.95 11.36 1.46
N HIS A 94 16.32 11.70 0.34
CA HIS A 94 16.34 10.88 -0.87
C HIS A 94 17.76 10.64 -1.40
N LEU A 95 18.72 11.50 -1.08
CA LEU A 95 20.13 11.38 -1.51
C LEU A 95 20.97 10.49 -0.59
N CYS A 96 20.38 9.88 0.45
CA CYS A 96 21.07 8.99 1.39
C CYS A 96 20.47 7.58 1.36
N ASN A 97 21.25 6.56 1.71
CA ASN A 97 20.75 5.19 1.84
C ASN A 97 19.79 5.06 3.05
N SER A 98 19.15 3.90 3.21
CA SER A 98 18.18 3.64 4.29
C SER A 98 18.75 3.86 5.70
N GLU A 99 20.04 3.61 5.90
CA GLU A 99 20.73 3.76 7.18
C GLU A 99 21.31 5.17 7.40
N LEU A 100 21.22 6.06 6.41
CA LEU A 100 21.89 7.37 6.36
C LEU A 100 23.42 7.33 6.53
N SER A 101 24.04 6.16 6.38
CA SER A 101 25.48 5.97 6.46
C SER A 101 26.21 6.49 5.22
N SER A 102 25.55 6.42 4.06
CA SER A 102 26.09 6.85 2.76
C SER A 102 25.14 7.79 2.05
N CYS A 103 25.66 8.89 1.49
CA CYS A 103 24.90 9.87 0.73
C CYS A 103 25.64 10.25 -0.56
N ILE A 104 24.90 10.33 -1.68
CA ILE A 104 25.46 10.57 -3.01
C ILE A 104 25.33 12.06 -3.37
N GLY A 105 26.47 12.72 -3.58
CA GLY A 105 26.56 14.12 -3.99
C GLY A 105 27.21 15.02 -2.94
N SER A 106 27.93 16.06 -3.40
CA SER A 106 28.80 16.91 -2.55
C SER A 106 28.09 17.65 -1.42
N ARG A 107 26.77 17.83 -1.49
CA ARG A 107 25.93 18.46 -0.45
C ARG A 107 24.82 17.54 0.05
N ALA A 108 24.88 16.24 -0.21
CA ALA A 108 23.80 15.32 0.13
C ALA A 108 23.53 15.23 1.63
N ARG A 109 24.56 15.28 2.48
CA ARG A 109 24.36 15.34 3.95
C ARG A 109 23.64 16.60 4.42
N LEU A 110 23.77 17.72 3.71
CA LEU A 110 23.05 18.97 4.01
C LEU A 110 21.57 18.91 3.59
N SER A 111 21.18 17.89 2.83
CA SER A 111 19.79 17.67 2.43
C SER A 111 18.99 16.81 3.41
N ILE A 112 19.61 16.36 4.51
CA ILE A 112 18.91 15.62 5.56
C ILE A 112 18.01 16.59 6.33
N VAL A 113 16.71 16.34 6.28
CA VAL A 113 15.68 17.19 6.91
C VAL A 113 14.60 16.32 7.56
N GLU A 114 13.80 16.93 8.44
CA GLU A 114 12.60 16.28 8.95
C GLU A 114 11.64 15.97 7.79
N THR A 115 11.41 14.69 7.57
CA THR A 115 10.62 14.18 6.46
C THR A 115 9.48 13.34 7.01
N ASN A 116 8.26 13.59 6.53
CA ASN A 116 7.09 12.82 6.94
C ASN A 116 7.17 11.37 6.44
N ASN A 117 6.78 10.44 7.30
CA ASN A 117 6.72 9.02 7.03
C ASN A 117 5.30 8.60 6.63
N TYR A 118 5.08 8.39 5.33
CA TYR A 118 3.81 7.88 4.81
C TYR A 118 3.84 6.36 4.82
N ASN A 119 2.93 5.72 5.56
CA ASN A 119 2.79 4.27 5.48
C ASN A 119 2.43 3.83 4.04
N LYS A 120 3.20 2.89 3.48
CA LYS A 120 3.07 2.38 2.11
C LYS A 120 2.60 0.94 2.03
N ILE A 121 2.93 0.14 3.02
CA ILE A 121 2.51 -1.25 3.15
C ILE A 121 2.13 -1.48 4.61
N LEU A 122 1.04 -2.19 4.83
CA LEU A 122 0.58 -2.65 6.13
C LEU A 122 -0.09 -4.00 5.96
N HIS A 123 0.40 -5.02 6.66
CA HIS A 123 -0.21 -6.36 6.65
C HIS A 123 -0.03 -7.05 7.99
N ARG A 124 -1.04 -7.84 8.40
CA ARG A 124 -0.92 -8.69 9.57
C ARG A 124 -0.34 -10.05 9.18
N LEU A 125 0.83 -10.39 9.70
CA LEU A 125 1.49 -11.69 9.52
C LEU A 125 1.27 -12.62 10.72
N PRO A 126 1.49 -13.94 10.59
CA PRO A 126 1.60 -14.84 11.74
C PRO A 126 2.65 -14.34 12.74
N GLY A 127 2.21 -13.70 13.83
CA GLY A 127 3.05 -13.27 14.95
C GLY A 127 3.66 -11.87 14.84
N SER A 128 3.51 -11.16 13.72
CA SER A 128 4.04 -9.80 13.57
C SER A 128 3.18 -8.92 12.67
N LEU A 129 3.36 -7.61 12.79
CA LEU A 129 2.78 -6.61 11.90
C LEU A 129 3.87 -6.12 10.95
N LEU A 130 3.67 -6.31 9.65
CA LEU A 130 4.53 -5.77 8.61
C LEU A 130 4.13 -4.32 8.32
N THR A 131 5.07 -3.39 8.42
CA THR A 131 4.88 -1.99 8.02
C THR A 131 6.05 -1.51 7.18
N CYS A 132 5.76 -0.79 6.10
CA CYS A 132 6.80 -0.13 5.29
C CYS A 132 6.44 1.34 5.13
N GLY A 133 7.42 2.22 5.35
CA GLY A 133 7.26 3.66 5.24
C GLY A 133 7.68 4.20 3.87
N SER A 134 7.53 5.51 3.68
CA SER A 134 8.16 6.23 2.55
C SER A 134 9.58 6.66 2.85
N VAL A 135 9.91 6.90 4.11
CA VAL A 135 11.24 7.31 4.54
C VAL A 135 12.25 6.17 4.44
N ARG A 136 13.54 6.50 4.56
CA ARG A 136 14.64 5.52 4.56
C ARG A 136 14.61 4.64 3.33
N GLN A 137 14.40 5.24 2.17
CA GLN A 137 14.31 4.57 0.87
C GLN A 137 13.19 3.51 0.75
N GLY A 138 12.17 3.55 1.62
CA GLY A 138 11.01 2.67 1.54
C GLY A 138 11.26 1.27 2.12
N VAL A 139 12.05 1.17 3.19
CA VAL A 139 12.28 -0.09 3.92
C VAL A 139 11.08 -0.52 4.76
N CYS A 140 11.11 -1.78 5.19
CA CYS A 140 10.07 -2.41 5.99
C CYS A 140 10.58 -2.82 7.38
N GLU A 141 9.65 -2.85 8.32
CA GLU A 141 9.82 -3.33 9.69
C GLU A 141 8.80 -4.42 9.99
N LEU A 142 9.21 -5.40 10.79
CA LEU A 142 8.29 -6.31 11.49
C LEU A 142 8.16 -5.84 12.93
N ARG A 143 6.93 -5.62 13.38
CA ARG A 143 6.60 -5.12 14.72
C ARG A 143 5.82 -6.15 15.51
N SER A 144 5.94 -6.11 16.83
CA SER A 144 5.20 -7.00 17.72
C SER A 144 3.70 -6.71 17.67
N LEU A 145 2.87 -7.76 17.70
CA LEU A 145 1.41 -7.60 17.78
C LEU A 145 0.96 -7.11 19.17
N ASP A 146 1.60 -7.59 20.24
CA ASP A 146 1.27 -7.16 21.61
C ASP A 146 1.62 -5.69 21.87
N ASN A 147 2.75 -5.24 21.33
CA ASN A 147 3.20 -3.86 21.43
C ASN A 147 3.74 -3.39 20.08
N ILE A 148 2.92 -2.67 19.32
CA ILE A 148 3.25 -2.22 17.96
C ILE A 148 4.36 -1.16 17.94
N SER A 149 4.79 -0.64 19.10
CA SER A 149 5.98 0.22 19.19
C SER A 149 7.30 -0.58 19.11
N ARG A 150 7.28 -1.87 19.46
CA ARG A 150 8.46 -2.73 19.47
C ARG A 150 8.73 -3.28 18.07
N VAL A 151 9.82 -2.82 17.46
CA VAL A 151 10.36 -3.37 16.20
C VAL A 151 11.11 -4.66 16.50
N ILE A 152 10.66 -5.77 15.93
CA ILE A 152 11.30 -7.09 16.01
C ILE A 152 12.42 -7.21 14.98
N LYS A 153 12.16 -6.72 13.76
CA LYS A 153 13.13 -6.74 12.66
C LYS A 153 13.04 -5.43 11.89
N ASN A 154 14.20 -4.82 11.65
CA ASN A 154 14.35 -3.68 10.76
C ASN A 154 15.15 -4.10 9.53
N SER A 155 14.59 -3.90 8.34
CA SER A 155 15.26 -4.24 7.08
C SER A 155 16.01 -3.05 6.52
N THR A 156 17.11 -3.30 5.82
CA THR A 156 17.81 -2.31 4.99
C THR A 156 17.43 -2.40 3.52
N VAL A 157 16.66 -3.43 3.14
CA VAL A 157 16.22 -3.66 1.76
C VAL A 157 15.05 -2.74 1.43
N ALA A 158 15.18 -1.93 0.37
CA ALA A 158 14.09 -1.10 -0.14
C ALA A 158 12.98 -1.97 -0.76
N VAL A 159 11.75 -1.79 -0.30
CA VAL A 159 10.58 -2.59 -0.70
C VAL A 159 9.47 -1.71 -1.28
N ALA A 160 9.17 -0.59 -0.64
CA ALA A 160 8.09 0.32 -1.01
C ALA A 160 8.61 1.52 -1.80
N ALA A 161 7.70 2.31 -2.38
CA ALA A 161 8.03 3.59 -2.97
C ALA A 161 8.40 4.61 -1.89
N ASN A 162 9.54 5.29 -2.04
CA ASN A 162 10.06 6.21 -1.04
C ASN A 162 9.45 7.63 -1.09
N SER A 163 8.38 7.85 -1.85
CA SER A 163 7.80 9.18 -2.09
C SER A 163 6.31 9.18 -1.80
N GLN A 164 5.77 10.25 -1.20
CA GLN A 164 4.34 10.39 -0.90
C GLN A 164 3.46 10.09 -2.12
N ASN A 165 3.82 10.66 -3.27
CA ASN A 165 3.03 10.63 -4.50
C ASN A 165 3.22 9.35 -5.34
N ALA A 166 4.16 8.49 -4.96
CA ALA A 166 4.41 7.22 -5.61
C ALA A 166 3.60 6.10 -4.95
N SER A 167 2.84 5.36 -5.76
CA SER A 167 1.98 4.29 -5.27
C SER A 167 2.79 3.05 -4.93
N THR A 168 2.31 2.28 -3.95
CA THR A 168 2.82 0.94 -3.63
C THR A 168 1.61 0.10 -3.31
N ILE A 169 1.48 -1.05 -3.98
CA ILE A 169 0.44 -2.03 -3.74
C ILE A 169 1.13 -3.35 -3.49
N SER A 170 0.73 -4.04 -2.42
CA SER A 170 1.30 -5.33 -2.06
C SER A 170 0.23 -6.34 -1.68
N LEU A 171 0.58 -7.61 -1.84
CA LEU A 171 -0.25 -8.76 -1.50
C LEU A 171 0.64 -9.83 -0.85
N ILE A 172 0.11 -10.51 0.15
CA ILE A 172 0.85 -11.53 0.90
C ILE A 172 0.32 -12.92 0.59
N ASP A 173 1.24 -13.86 0.42
CA ASP A 173 0.98 -15.28 0.46
C ASP A 173 1.57 -15.89 1.72
N ASN A 174 0.76 -16.00 2.77
CA ASN A 174 1.22 -16.59 4.03
C ASN A 174 1.56 -18.07 3.88
N LYS A 175 0.93 -18.79 2.94
CA LYS A 175 1.15 -20.23 2.75
C LYS A 175 2.53 -20.51 2.16
N ASN A 176 2.93 -19.70 1.17
CA ASN A 176 4.18 -19.85 0.45
C ASN A 176 5.26 -18.86 0.91
N GLU A 177 4.96 -18.08 1.96
CA GLU A 177 5.84 -17.03 2.50
C GLU A 177 6.35 -16.03 1.44
N LYS A 178 5.48 -15.65 0.51
CA LYS A 178 5.78 -14.68 -0.56
C LYS A 178 5.11 -13.33 -0.29
N LEU A 179 5.83 -12.26 -0.64
CA LEU A 179 5.35 -10.89 -0.66
C LEU A 179 5.42 -10.36 -2.10
N TYR A 180 4.27 -10.14 -2.71
CA TYR A 180 4.17 -9.54 -4.03
C TYR A 180 4.08 -8.02 -3.88
N VAL A 181 4.94 -7.27 -4.56
CA VAL A 181 4.99 -5.81 -4.45
C VAL A 181 5.03 -5.18 -5.83
N ALA A 182 4.20 -4.18 -6.05
CA ALA A 182 4.30 -3.28 -7.17
C ALA A 182 4.43 -1.84 -6.66
N ALA A 183 5.43 -1.12 -7.14
CA ALA A 183 5.73 0.21 -6.65
C ALA A 183 6.12 1.16 -7.79
N THR A 184 5.54 2.36 -7.75
CA THR A 184 5.84 3.41 -8.73
C THR A 184 7.25 3.90 -8.53
N TYR A 185 8.01 4.00 -9.63
CA TYR A 185 9.34 4.58 -9.62
C TYR A 185 9.33 6.05 -9.15
N SER A 186 10.24 6.37 -8.24
CA SER A 186 10.53 7.71 -7.75
C SER A 186 11.87 8.17 -8.32
N TYR A 187 11.91 9.38 -8.85
CA TYR A 187 13.05 9.93 -9.59
C TYR A 187 13.94 10.84 -8.73
N ASP A 188 13.62 10.98 -7.45
CA ASP A 188 14.25 11.88 -6.49
C ASP A 188 15.47 11.27 -5.78
N SER A 189 15.75 9.98 -5.99
CA SER A 189 16.80 9.24 -5.28
C SER A 189 17.68 8.43 -6.23
N PRO A 190 19.02 8.58 -6.17
CA PRO A 190 19.96 7.75 -6.92
C PRO A 190 19.95 6.29 -6.46
N TYR A 191 19.46 6.00 -5.24
CA TYR A 191 19.33 4.63 -4.72
C TYR A 191 18.15 3.87 -5.33
N ARG A 192 17.38 4.49 -6.24
CA ARG A 192 16.20 3.90 -6.87
C ARG A 192 16.45 3.39 -8.28
N GLU A 193 17.64 3.61 -8.86
CA GLU A 193 17.91 3.25 -10.27
C GLU A 193 17.64 1.78 -10.60
N GLY A 194 17.96 0.86 -9.68
CA GLY A 194 17.70 -0.59 -9.81
C GLY A 194 16.42 -1.06 -9.13
N PHE A 195 15.53 -0.16 -8.72
CA PHE A 195 14.35 -0.54 -7.95
C PHE A 195 13.26 -1.15 -8.88
N PRO A 196 12.78 -2.38 -8.61
CA PRO A 196 11.85 -3.07 -9.49
C PRO A 196 10.45 -2.45 -9.48
N ALA A 197 9.78 -2.49 -10.63
CA ALA A 197 8.41 -2.00 -10.77
C ALA A 197 7.40 -2.98 -10.19
N ILE A 198 7.61 -4.29 -10.40
CA ILE A 198 6.87 -5.41 -9.80
C ILE A 198 7.90 -6.43 -9.34
N THR A 199 7.70 -7.06 -8.18
CA THR A 199 8.62 -8.08 -7.66
C THR A 199 7.90 -9.04 -6.73
N THR A 200 8.32 -10.30 -6.80
CA THR A 200 8.00 -11.33 -5.82
C THR A 200 9.18 -11.45 -4.86
N ARG A 201 8.90 -11.25 -3.57
CA ARG A 201 9.92 -11.23 -2.51
C ARG A 201 9.66 -12.33 -1.50
N LEU A 202 10.72 -12.76 -0.83
CA LEU A 202 10.62 -13.58 0.38
C LEU A 202 10.01 -12.72 1.51
N LEU A 203 8.99 -13.24 2.19
CA LEU A 203 8.15 -12.46 3.10
C LEU A 203 8.90 -11.86 4.30
N TYR A 204 9.88 -12.56 4.86
CA TYR A 204 10.54 -12.12 6.11
C TYR A 204 11.90 -11.45 5.91
N ASN A 205 12.59 -11.67 4.78
CA ASN A 205 13.86 -10.99 4.46
C ASN A 205 13.71 -9.91 3.38
N PHE A 206 12.56 -9.87 2.70
CA PHE A 206 12.18 -8.92 1.67
C PHE A 206 13.07 -8.85 0.45
N LEU A 207 14.04 -9.76 0.29
CA LEU A 207 14.82 -9.88 -0.93
C LEU A 207 13.92 -10.42 -2.06
N PRO A 208 14.10 -9.96 -3.31
CA PRO A 208 13.54 -10.64 -4.46
C PRO A 208 13.89 -12.12 -4.43
N ILE A 209 12.97 -12.97 -4.87
CA ILE A 209 13.29 -14.39 -5.06
C ILE A 209 14.39 -14.48 -6.12
N ASN A 210 15.41 -15.30 -5.86
CA ASN A 210 16.60 -15.45 -6.71
C ASN A 210 17.40 -14.15 -6.94
N ALA A 211 17.38 -13.21 -5.99
CA ALA A 211 18.16 -11.97 -6.09
C ALA A 211 19.64 -12.25 -6.36
N GLY A 212 20.19 -11.62 -7.41
CA GLY A 212 21.58 -11.79 -7.85
C GLY A 212 21.87 -13.08 -8.64
N SER A 213 20.85 -13.90 -8.93
CA SER A 213 21.00 -15.06 -9.81
C SER A 213 21.23 -14.65 -11.25
N LEU A 214 22.11 -15.37 -11.95
CA LEU A 214 22.33 -15.19 -13.40
C LEU A 214 21.14 -15.68 -14.23
N ASP A 215 20.32 -16.57 -13.66
CA ASP A 215 19.14 -17.12 -14.32
C ASP A 215 17.93 -16.18 -14.33
N GLY A 216 18.02 -15.05 -13.63
CA GLY A 216 16.92 -14.13 -13.38
C GLY A 216 16.49 -14.12 -11.92
N GLU A 217 15.98 -12.96 -11.50
CA GLU A 217 15.31 -12.74 -10.22
C GLU A 217 13.83 -12.47 -10.49
N ALA A 218 12.95 -12.79 -9.54
CA ALA A 218 11.50 -12.58 -9.66
C ALA A 218 11.14 -11.07 -9.57
N ALA A 219 11.55 -10.30 -10.57
CA ALA A 219 11.44 -8.85 -10.60
C ALA A 219 11.33 -8.32 -12.04
N VAL A 220 10.34 -7.46 -12.25
CA VAL A 220 10.12 -6.75 -13.51
C VAL A 220 10.60 -5.32 -13.37
N HIS A 221 11.53 -4.94 -14.23
CA HIS A 221 12.13 -3.61 -14.26
C HIS A 221 11.64 -2.81 -15.47
N ILE A 222 11.27 -1.54 -15.25
CA ILE A 222 11.12 -0.60 -16.36
C ILE A 222 12.53 -0.25 -16.85
N ARG A 223 12.78 -0.26 -18.17
CA ARG A 223 14.11 0.08 -18.72
C ARG A 223 14.50 1.52 -18.36
N ALA A 224 15.79 1.75 -18.09
CA ALA A 224 16.32 3.04 -17.63
C ALA A 224 15.88 4.22 -18.50
N GLU A 225 15.92 4.07 -19.83
CA GLU A 225 15.52 5.06 -20.83
C GLU A 225 14.03 5.50 -20.77
N TYR A 226 13.20 4.78 -20.02
CA TYR A 226 11.77 5.05 -19.90
C TYR A 226 11.33 5.46 -18.49
N ARG A 227 12.13 5.21 -17.44
CA ARG A 227 11.70 5.39 -16.02
C ARG A 227 11.22 6.81 -15.70
N SER A 228 11.84 7.83 -16.27
CA SER A 228 11.49 9.24 -16.02
C SER A 228 10.18 9.68 -16.69
N ARG A 229 9.77 9.01 -17.79
CA ARG A 229 8.60 9.40 -18.61
C ARG A 229 7.45 8.39 -18.58
N PHE A 230 7.73 7.15 -18.22
CA PHE A 230 6.76 6.05 -18.17
C PHE A 230 6.40 5.72 -16.72
N ARG A 231 5.50 6.54 -16.16
CA ARG A 231 5.01 6.36 -14.80
C ARG A 231 3.84 5.37 -14.78
N VAL A 232 3.98 4.32 -13.98
CA VAL A 232 2.90 3.35 -13.70
C VAL A 232 2.33 3.64 -12.32
N ASN A 233 1.04 3.96 -12.26
CA ASN A 233 0.30 4.08 -10.99
C ASN A 233 -0.41 2.76 -10.72
N TYR A 234 -0.09 2.12 -9.60
CA TYR A 234 -0.71 0.90 -9.12
C TYR A 234 -1.89 1.25 -8.23
N ILE A 235 -3.04 0.63 -8.48
CA ILE A 235 -4.31 0.96 -7.83
C ILE A 235 -4.73 -0.13 -6.86
N HIS A 236 -4.64 -1.39 -7.30
CA HIS A 236 -5.10 -2.53 -6.52
C HIS A 236 -4.40 -3.81 -6.96
N ALA A 237 -4.37 -4.81 -6.08
CA ALA A 237 -3.86 -6.13 -6.39
C ALA A 237 -4.78 -7.20 -5.79
N PHE A 238 -4.92 -8.30 -6.50
CA PHE A 238 -5.69 -9.45 -6.05
C PHE A 238 -5.07 -10.73 -6.61
N ARG A 239 -5.44 -11.85 -5.98
CA ARG A 239 -5.06 -13.18 -6.41
C ARG A 239 -6.26 -13.84 -7.05
N ASP A 240 -6.04 -14.53 -8.15
CA ASP A 240 -7.03 -15.39 -8.77
C ASP A 240 -6.34 -16.60 -9.40
N GLU A 241 -6.83 -17.79 -9.03
CA GLU A 241 -6.21 -19.09 -9.30
C GLU A 241 -4.69 -19.11 -9.06
N HIS A 242 -3.88 -19.29 -10.11
CA HIS A 242 -2.42 -19.42 -10.08
C HIS A 242 -1.68 -18.10 -10.34
N TYR A 243 -2.40 -16.97 -10.36
CA TYR A 243 -1.84 -15.68 -10.76
C TYR A 243 -2.04 -14.60 -9.70
N VAL A 244 -1.16 -13.60 -9.74
CA VAL A 244 -1.31 -12.33 -9.04
C VAL A 244 -1.52 -11.24 -10.07
N TYR A 245 -2.52 -10.40 -9.83
CA TYR A 245 -2.94 -9.34 -10.73
C TYR A 245 -2.74 -7.96 -10.10
N TRP A 246 -2.39 -6.98 -10.92
CA TRP A 246 -2.36 -5.56 -10.55
C TRP A 246 -3.15 -4.71 -11.52
N ALA A 247 -4.13 -3.96 -11.00
CA ALA A 247 -4.79 -2.90 -11.74
C ALA A 247 -3.92 -1.65 -11.76
N THR A 248 -3.64 -1.13 -12.95
CA THR A 248 -2.73 0.00 -13.15
C THR A 248 -3.32 1.07 -14.04
N VAL A 249 -2.92 2.32 -13.82
CA VAL A 249 -3.14 3.44 -14.74
C VAL A 249 -1.79 3.94 -15.21
N GLN A 250 -1.57 3.91 -16.52
CA GLN A 250 -0.30 4.24 -17.14
C GLN A 250 -0.51 4.81 -18.55
N ASN A 251 0.54 5.38 -19.14
CA ASN A 251 0.48 5.87 -20.51
C ASN A 251 0.26 4.70 -21.48
N LYS A 252 -0.57 4.90 -22.51
CA LYS A 252 -0.81 3.87 -23.54
C LYS A 252 0.47 3.47 -24.27
N TYR A 253 1.29 4.47 -24.58
CA TYR A 253 2.56 4.33 -25.28
C TYR A 253 3.72 4.78 -24.39
N VAL A 254 4.88 4.19 -24.63
CA VAL A 254 6.11 4.48 -23.88
C VAL A 254 6.64 5.88 -24.19
N VAL A 255 6.53 6.31 -25.46
CA VAL A 255 6.83 7.68 -25.88
C VAL A 255 5.63 8.56 -25.55
N SER A 256 5.72 9.30 -24.45
CA SER A 256 4.70 10.26 -24.03
C SER A 256 4.95 11.60 -24.73
N THR A 257 4.08 12.01 -25.64
CA THR A 257 3.92 13.42 -26.02
C THR A 257 3.00 14.11 -25.01
N ALA A 258 2.80 15.44 -25.11
CA ALA A 258 1.86 16.20 -24.27
C ALA A 258 0.41 15.66 -24.29
N TYR A 259 0.09 14.77 -25.25
CA TYR A 259 -1.23 14.17 -25.47
C TYR A 259 -1.27 12.67 -25.17
N SER A 260 -0.35 12.15 -24.35
CA SER A 260 -0.33 10.72 -24.06
C SER A 260 -1.59 10.27 -23.32
N LYS A 261 -2.45 9.52 -24.02
CA LYS A 261 -3.66 8.95 -23.44
C LYS A 261 -3.29 7.96 -22.34
N LYS A 262 -3.82 8.18 -21.13
CA LYS A 262 -3.76 7.18 -20.06
C LYS A 262 -4.75 6.05 -20.31
N VAL A 263 -4.34 4.85 -19.97
CA VAL A 263 -5.15 3.64 -20.07
C VAL A 263 -5.04 2.85 -18.76
N THR A 264 -6.10 2.11 -18.47
CA THR A 264 -6.09 1.10 -17.43
C THR A 264 -5.54 -0.20 -18.02
N LYS A 265 -4.59 -0.85 -17.33
CA LYS A 265 -4.10 -2.18 -17.69
C LYS A 265 -4.15 -3.09 -16.47
N LEU A 266 -4.43 -4.35 -16.72
CA LEU A 266 -4.29 -5.42 -15.75
C LEU A 266 -2.96 -6.15 -16.02
N ILE A 267 -2.02 -6.07 -15.08
CA ILE A 267 -0.75 -6.80 -15.15
C ILE A 267 -0.92 -8.12 -14.40
N ARG A 268 -0.28 -9.19 -14.89
CA ARG A 268 -0.39 -10.54 -14.33
C ARG A 268 0.99 -11.19 -14.21
N VAL A 269 1.25 -11.89 -13.11
CA VAL A 269 2.44 -12.72 -12.88
C VAL A 269 2.00 -14.08 -12.31
N CYS A 270 2.68 -15.18 -12.64
CA CYS A 270 2.38 -16.50 -12.06
C CYS A 270 2.87 -16.55 -10.61
N GLN A 271 2.12 -17.22 -9.73
CA GLN A 271 2.50 -17.33 -8.31
C GLN A 271 3.78 -18.14 -8.08
N ASP A 272 4.00 -19.13 -8.95
CA ASP A 272 5.15 -20.03 -8.96
C ASP A 272 6.30 -19.51 -9.83
N ASP A 273 6.20 -18.27 -10.34
CA ASP A 273 7.30 -17.64 -11.06
C ASP A 273 8.33 -17.12 -10.05
N ASP A 274 9.49 -17.76 -10.08
CA ASP A 274 10.64 -17.41 -9.26
C ASP A 274 11.73 -16.71 -10.10
N LYS A 275 11.43 -16.30 -11.35
CA LYS A 275 12.38 -15.67 -12.29
C LYS A 275 11.78 -14.45 -13.01
#